data_AF-A0A8S1IQI3-F1
#
_entry.id   AF-A0A8S1IQI3-F1
#
_cell.length_a   1.000
_cell.length_b   1.000
_cell.length_c   1.000
_cell.angle_alpha   90.00
_cell.angle_beta   90.00
_cell.angle_gamma   90.00
#
_symmetry.space_group_name_H-M   'P 1'
#
loop_
_entity.id
_entity.type
_entity.pdbx_description
1 polymer ?
#
loop_
_entity_poly.entity_id
_entity_poly.type
_entity_poly.pdbx_seq_one_letter_code
_entity_poly.pdbx_strand_id
1 'polypeptide(L)'
;EEAAKLRKCAREREASNRAQIENLSAAVASGEVVDPLDLFRRCAGIVAACTAAKSCYVALVVDKEEPEPELEEDDVESDDEADRLVPPPATPSPDGDEVPQEESGEKGGAPTDVKGNEVLKFDYSKVFLEYVVGSPEQDFFNKGDFELRRPSRGEDEEADAGEDASSAPLPPTLRMLDDQRPSLYIASCIAERHLVYLRKFPMIGSYFACAVRSSNGEYKAMLCADTLAPPGNGGQIPE
;
A
#
# COMPACT_ATOMS: atom_id res chain seq x y z
N GLU A 1 -29.37 -32.20 18.64
CA GLU A 1 -28.06 -32.82 18.37
C GLU A 1 -27.29 -32.09 17.25
N GLU A 2 -27.93 -31.84 16.10
CA GLU A 2 -27.33 -31.15 14.95
C GLU A 2 -26.80 -29.75 15.26
N ALA A 3 -27.55 -28.92 15.99
CA ALA A 3 -27.09 -27.60 16.44
C ALA A 3 -25.83 -27.65 17.32
N ALA A 4 -25.63 -28.73 18.09
CA ALA A 4 -24.44 -28.90 18.91
C ALA A 4 -23.22 -29.28 18.06
N LYS A 5 -23.42 -30.12 17.02
CA LYS A 5 -22.38 -30.44 16.02
C LYS A 5 -21.96 -29.18 15.26
N LEU A 6 -22.92 -28.36 14.82
CA LEU A 6 -22.64 -27.11 14.09
C LEU A 6 -21.81 -26.13 14.95
N ARG A 7 -22.19 -25.96 16.23
CA ARG A 7 -21.43 -25.10 17.16
C ARG A 7 -20.03 -25.62 17.44
N LYS A 8 -19.85 -26.95 17.53
CA LYS A 8 -18.53 -27.56 17.71
C LYS A 8 -17.63 -27.29 16.51
N CYS A 9 -18.13 -27.55 15.29
CA CYS A 9 -17.40 -27.27 14.05
C CYS A 9 -17.06 -25.78 13.91
N ALA A 10 -17.98 -24.87 14.26
CA ALA A 10 -17.73 -23.43 14.24
C ALA A 10 -16.57 -23.04 15.18
N ARG A 11 -16.56 -23.55 16.42
CA ARG A 11 -15.48 -23.30 17.38
C ARG A 11 -14.14 -23.87 16.94
N GLU A 12 -14.12 -25.06 16.37
CA GLU A 12 -12.91 -25.67 15.82
C GLU A 12 -12.34 -24.83 14.67
N ARG A 13 -13.22 -24.32 13.79
CA ARG A 13 -12.82 -23.41 12.71
C ARG A 13 -12.28 -22.08 13.25
N GLU A 14 -12.95 -21.47 14.21
CA GLU A 14 -12.48 -20.23 14.86
C GLU A 14 -11.11 -20.43 15.55
N ALA A 15 -10.92 -21.56 16.23
CA ALA A 15 -9.64 -21.91 16.85
C ALA A 15 -8.53 -22.11 15.81
N SER A 16 -8.82 -22.80 14.70
CA SER A 16 -7.88 -22.95 13.60
C SER A 16 -7.52 -21.62 12.95
N ASN A 17 -8.51 -20.74 12.71
CA ASN A 17 -8.29 -19.40 12.14
C ASN A 17 -7.39 -18.57 13.07
N ARG A 18 -7.65 -18.62 14.38
CA ARG A 18 -6.84 -17.92 15.37
C ARG A 18 -5.41 -18.43 15.41
N ALA A 19 -5.22 -19.76 15.38
CA ALA A 19 -3.89 -20.35 15.35
C ALA A 19 -3.07 -19.92 14.12
N GLN A 20 -3.71 -19.78 12.94
CA GLN A 20 -3.03 -19.27 11.74
C GLN A 20 -2.55 -17.81 11.91
N ILE A 21 -3.38 -16.95 12.50
CA ILE A 21 -3.04 -15.55 12.77
C ILE A 21 -1.90 -15.46 13.81
N GLU A 22 -1.99 -16.24 14.88
CA GLU A 22 -0.96 -16.30 15.92
C GLU A 22 0.38 -16.81 15.36
N ASN A 23 0.35 -17.85 14.53
CA ASN A 23 1.55 -18.36 13.87
C ASN A 23 2.20 -17.32 12.94
N LEU A 24 1.41 -16.60 12.15
CA LEU A 24 1.95 -15.53 11.30
C LEU A 24 2.54 -14.40 12.14
N SER A 25 1.86 -14.00 13.21
CA SER A 25 2.33 -12.96 14.13
C SER A 25 3.64 -13.37 14.82
N ALA A 26 3.75 -14.63 15.22
CA ALA A 26 4.98 -15.19 15.80
C ALA A 26 6.13 -15.22 14.78
N ALA A 27 5.86 -15.59 13.53
CA ALA A 27 6.86 -15.60 12.46
C ALA A 27 7.37 -14.19 12.10
N VAL A 28 6.51 -13.17 12.17
CA VAL A 28 6.92 -11.76 12.03
C VAL A 28 7.76 -11.33 13.22
N ALA A 29 7.34 -11.65 14.45
CA ALA A 29 8.07 -11.28 15.66
C ALA A 29 9.45 -11.97 15.78
N SER A 30 9.60 -13.18 15.24
CA SER A 30 10.86 -13.92 15.22
C SER A 30 11.81 -13.47 14.09
N GLY A 31 11.35 -12.61 13.17
CA GLY A 31 12.10 -12.20 11.99
C GLY A 31 12.22 -13.29 10.92
N GLU A 32 11.42 -14.36 10.99
CA GLU A 32 11.36 -15.40 9.94
C GLU A 32 10.85 -14.81 8.62
N VAL A 33 9.91 -13.86 8.69
CA VAL A 33 9.39 -13.14 7.53
C VAL A 33 10.23 -11.88 7.32
N VAL A 34 11.17 -11.95 6.37
CA VAL A 34 12.09 -10.86 6.04
C VAL A 34 11.53 -9.96 4.93
N ASP A 35 10.78 -10.53 3.97
CA ASP A 35 10.20 -9.81 2.84
C ASP A 35 8.77 -9.33 3.16
N PRO A 36 8.49 -8.01 3.11
CA PRO A 36 7.15 -7.46 3.29
C PRO A 36 6.11 -8.04 2.33
N LEU A 37 6.51 -8.40 1.10
CA LEU A 37 5.58 -9.00 0.14
C LEU A 37 5.18 -10.42 0.54
N ASP A 38 6.09 -11.19 1.14
CA ASP A 38 5.75 -12.52 1.68
C ASP A 38 4.75 -12.41 2.85
N LEU A 39 4.93 -11.41 3.72
CA LEU A 39 3.95 -11.11 4.77
C LEU A 39 2.55 -10.85 4.18
N PHE A 40 2.47 -9.98 3.17
CA PHE A 40 1.20 -9.67 2.51
C PHE A 40 0.57 -10.87 1.82
N ARG A 41 1.37 -11.74 1.17
CA ARG A 41 0.87 -12.98 0.56
C ARG A 41 0.29 -13.93 1.60
N ARG A 42 0.97 -14.12 2.73
CA ARG A 42 0.48 -14.96 3.83
C ARG A 42 -0.80 -14.38 4.45
N CYS A 43 -0.85 -13.07 4.69
CA CYS A 43 -2.06 -12.37 5.15
C CYS A 43 -3.24 -12.58 4.19
N ALA A 44 -3.04 -12.36 2.89
CA ALA A 44 -4.08 -12.53 1.88
C ALA A 44 -4.59 -13.98 1.82
N GLY A 45 -3.68 -14.95 1.95
CA GLY A 45 -4.02 -16.38 2.02
C GLY A 45 -4.87 -16.73 3.25
N ILE A 46 -4.53 -16.22 4.44
CA ILE A 46 -5.31 -16.42 5.66
C ILE A 46 -6.71 -15.81 5.50
N VAL A 47 -6.82 -14.57 5.02
CA VAL A 47 -8.13 -13.93 4.82
C VAL A 47 -9.00 -14.73 3.84
N ALA A 48 -8.45 -15.14 2.71
CA ALA A 48 -9.17 -15.94 1.72
C ALA A 48 -9.62 -17.32 2.26
N ALA A 49 -8.81 -17.95 3.14
CA ALA A 49 -9.14 -19.24 3.75
C ALA A 49 -10.16 -19.12 4.91
N CYS A 50 -10.05 -18.06 5.70
CA CYS A 50 -10.81 -17.88 6.93
C CYS A 50 -12.15 -17.18 6.73
N THR A 51 -12.33 -16.40 5.66
CA THR A 51 -13.52 -15.59 5.42
C THR A 51 -14.37 -16.10 4.25
N ALA A 52 -15.49 -15.43 4.00
CA ALA A 52 -16.31 -15.67 2.81
C ALA A 52 -15.77 -14.97 1.56
N ALA A 53 -14.80 -14.05 1.72
CA ALA A 53 -14.16 -13.36 0.61
C ALA A 53 -13.31 -14.36 -0.17
N LYS A 54 -13.57 -14.47 -1.48
CA LYS A 54 -12.81 -15.33 -2.38
C LYS A 54 -11.57 -14.65 -2.92
N SER A 55 -11.54 -13.33 -2.85
CA SER A 55 -10.47 -12.50 -3.36
C SER A 55 -9.97 -11.65 -2.22
N CYS A 56 -8.66 -11.72 -1.97
CA CYS A 56 -7.97 -10.84 -1.05
C CYS A 56 -6.70 -10.36 -1.74
N TYR A 57 -6.43 -9.07 -1.69
CA TYR A 57 -5.30 -8.44 -2.36
C TYR A 57 -4.79 -7.24 -1.57
N VAL A 58 -3.53 -6.89 -1.79
CA VAL A 58 -2.86 -5.78 -1.11
C VAL A 58 -2.44 -4.76 -2.14
N ALA A 59 -2.74 -3.49 -1.85
CA ALA A 59 -2.19 -2.36 -2.58
C ALA A 59 -1.24 -1.55 -1.70
N LEU A 60 -0.12 -1.11 -2.26
CA LEU A 60 0.79 -0.15 -1.63
C LEU A 60 0.31 1.28 -1.90
N VAL A 61 0.52 2.17 -0.93
CA VAL A 61 0.33 3.60 -1.12
C VAL A 61 1.63 4.16 -1.66
N VAL A 62 1.62 4.62 -2.91
CA VAL A 62 2.82 5.05 -3.64
C VAL A 62 2.71 6.53 -3.98
N ASP A 63 3.76 7.29 -3.64
CA ASP A 63 3.90 8.68 -4.05
C ASP A 63 4.29 8.72 -5.53
N LYS A 64 3.66 9.60 -6.30
CA LYS A 64 4.11 9.85 -7.68
C LYS A 64 5.48 10.51 -7.61
N GLU A 65 6.54 9.78 -7.94
CA GLU A 65 7.84 10.39 -8.25
C GLU A 65 7.61 11.39 -9.39
N GLU A 66 7.93 12.67 -9.15
CA GLU A 66 8.00 13.65 -10.22
C GLU A 66 9.13 13.20 -11.17
N PRO A 67 8.91 13.16 -12.50
CA PRO A 67 9.99 12.83 -13.42
C PRO A 67 11.14 13.79 -13.16
N GLU A 68 12.34 13.26 -12.92
CA GLU A 68 13.54 14.09 -12.78
C GLU A 68 13.58 15.03 -13.99
N PRO A 69 13.74 16.34 -13.78
CA PRO A 69 13.78 17.27 -14.89
C PRO A 69 14.88 16.81 -15.82
N GLU A 70 14.53 16.53 -17.08
CA GLU A 70 15.52 16.34 -18.14
C GLU A 70 16.41 17.58 -18.08
N LEU A 71 17.65 17.41 -17.62
CA LEU A 71 18.65 18.43 -17.77
C LEU A 71 18.71 18.66 -19.28
N GLU A 72 18.25 19.83 -19.73
CA GLU A 72 18.44 20.26 -21.12
C GLU A 72 19.92 19.98 -21.43
N GLU A 73 20.17 19.01 -22.31
CA GLU A 73 21.52 18.75 -22.79
C GLU A 73 21.95 20.06 -23.43
N ASP A 74 22.84 20.79 -22.76
CA ASP A 74 23.44 22.00 -23.27
C ASP A 74 23.98 21.69 -24.68
N ASP A 75 23.29 22.23 -25.68
CA ASP A 75 23.63 22.17 -27.08
C ASP A 75 24.84 23.10 -27.30
N VAL A 76 26.00 22.69 -26.79
CA VAL A 76 27.30 23.31 -27.10
C VAL A 76 27.81 22.72 -28.40
N GLU A 77 27.21 23.14 -29.51
CA GLU A 77 27.96 23.24 -30.76
C GLU A 77 29.03 24.34 -30.61
N SER A 78 30.27 23.93 -30.35
CA SER A 78 31.41 24.67 -30.89
C SER A 78 32.59 23.73 -31.12
N ASP A 79 32.73 23.35 -32.39
CA ASP A 79 33.93 22.83 -33.03
C ASP A 79 35.07 23.86 -32.90
N ASP A 80 36.17 23.52 -32.22
CA ASP A 80 37.50 24.01 -32.61
C ASP A 80 38.61 23.09 -32.03
N GLU A 81 39.37 22.47 -32.93
CA GLU A 81 40.58 21.73 -32.62
C GLU A 81 41.74 22.66 -32.24
N ALA A 82 42.46 22.35 -31.16
CA ALA A 82 43.92 22.50 -31.10
C ALA A 82 44.51 21.87 -29.83
N ASP A 83 44.93 20.61 -29.97
CA ASP A 83 46.28 20.12 -29.67
C ASP A 83 47.07 20.80 -28.52
N ARG A 84 47.23 20.07 -27.40
CA ARG A 84 48.49 20.09 -26.63
C ARG A 84 48.72 18.80 -25.83
N LEU A 85 49.70 18.08 -26.36
CA LEU A 85 50.37 16.86 -25.92
C LEU A 85 50.97 16.87 -24.48
N VAL A 86 50.78 15.71 -23.81
CA VAL A 86 51.78 14.88 -23.05
C VAL A 86 51.87 15.02 -21.49
N PRO A 87 52.12 13.89 -20.77
CA PRO A 87 51.50 13.52 -19.48
C PRO A 87 52.54 13.37 -18.31
N PRO A 88 52.24 12.71 -17.15
CA PRO A 88 52.83 12.96 -15.81
C PRO A 88 54.07 12.05 -15.52
N PRO A 89 54.76 12.07 -14.34
CA PRO A 89 54.28 11.40 -13.08
C PRO A 89 54.90 11.89 -11.73
N ALA A 90 54.38 11.36 -10.61
CA ALA A 90 55.11 10.74 -9.48
C ALA A 90 54.53 11.05 -8.07
N THR A 91 54.07 9.96 -7.43
CA THR A 91 53.69 9.67 -6.03
C THR A 91 54.90 9.73 -5.05
N PRO A 92 54.87 9.36 -3.73
CA PRO A 92 53.81 8.79 -2.84
C PRO A 92 53.72 9.38 -1.39
N SER A 93 52.77 8.81 -0.61
CA SER A 93 52.41 8.71 0.84
C SER A 93 53.51 8.88 1.94
N PRO A 94 53.31 8.66 3.29
CA PRO A 94 52.15 8.14 4.08
C PRO A 94 51.92 8.72 5.52
N ASP A 95 51.01 8.06 6.25
CA ASP A 95 50.89 7.82 7.72
C ASP A 95 50.10 8.74 8.66
N GLY A 96 49.25 8.10 9.48
CA GLY A 96 49.20 8.41 10.93
C GLY A 96 47.84 8.60 11.62
N ASP A 97 47.16 7.48 11.88
CA ASP A 97 46.51 7.11 13.16
C ASP A 97 45.31 7.83 13.82
N GLU A 98 44.39 6.93 14.22
CA GLU A 98 43.62 6.78 15.46
C GLU A 98 42.32 7.57 15.78
N VAL A 99 41.32 6.73 16.08
CA VAL A 99 40.00 6.95 16.69
C VAL A 99 40.18 6.98 18.22
N PRO A 100 39.27 7.60 19.00
CA PRO A 100 38.51 6.76 19.94
C PRO A 100 37.01 7.10 20.05
N GLN A 101 36.23 6.03 20.25
CA GLN A 101 34.85 6.01 20.75
C GLN A 101 34.79 6.42 22.23
N GLU A 102 33.68 7.03 22.66
CA GLU A 102 33.14 6.83 24.01
C GLU A 102 31.62 6.59 23.96
N GLU A 103 31.23 5.58 24.74
CA GLU A 103 29.90 5.05 24.98
C GLU A 103 29.08 5.85 26.00
N SER A 104 27.76 5.63 25.93
CA SER A 104 26.83 5.47 27.07
C SER A 104 26.41 6.69 27.89
N GLY A 105 25.09 6.89 27.91
CA GLY A 105 24.39 7.82 28.78
C GLY A 105 22.89 7.51 28.85
N GLU A 106 22.55 6.33 29.35
CA GLU A 106 21.21 5.96 29.80
C GLU A 106 20.76 6.90 30.93
N LYS A 107 19.72 7.71 30.69
CA LYS A 107 18.85 8.23 31.76
C LYS A 107 17.41 8.25 31.30
N GLY A 108 16.62 7.38 31.92
CA GLY A 108 15.18 7.42 31.89
C GLY A 108 14.65 8.78 32.31
N GLY A 109 13.86 9.37 31.43
CA GLY A 109 12.91 10.43 31.72
C GLY A 109 11.56 9.98 31.22
N ALA A 110 10.64 9.65 32.12
CA ALA A 110 9.24 9.51 31.78
C ALA A 110 8.73 10.83 31.19
N PRO A 111 8.08 10.84 30.02
CA PRO A 111 7.20 11.94 29.65
C PRO A 111 5.80 11.58 30.18
N THR A 112 5.38 12.19 31.28
CA THR A 112 4.33 13.22 31.29
C THR A 112 3.15 12.90 30.37
N ASP A 113 1.97 12.75 30.97
CA ASP A 113 0.66 12.82 30.33
C ASP A 113 0.58 14.06 29.42
N VAL A 114 0.80 13.86 28.11
CA VAL A 114 0.53 14.88 27.10
C VAL A 114 -0.94 14.78 26.72
N LYS A 115 -1.70 15.72 27.28
CA LYS A 115 -2.98 16.17 26.74
C LYS A 115 -2.86 16.45 25.24
N GLY A 116 -3.74 15.83 24.46
CA GLY A 116 -4.00 16.18 23.06
C GLY A 116 -3.27 15.30 22.05
N ASN A 117 -3.91 14.21 21.63
CA ASN A 117 -3.55 13.56 20.36
C ASN A 117 -3.85 14.57 19.23
N GLU A 118 -2.89 15.41 18.88
CA GLU A 118 -2.85 15.98 17.54
C GLU A 118 -2.73 14.79 16.58
N VAL A 119 -3.84 14.45 15.93
CA VAL A 119 -3.84 13.44 14.88
C VAL A 119 -2.98 14.01 13.76
N LEU A 120 -1.75 13.51 13.63
CA LEU A 120 -0.88 13.78 12.49
C LEU A 120 -1.69 13.55 11.22
N LYS A 121 -1.95 14.63 10.47
CA LYS A 121 -2.64 14.54 9.19
C LYS A 121 -1.60 14.35 8.10
N PHE A 122 -1.68 13.22 7.42
CA PHE A 122 -0.91 12.93 6.22
C PHE A 122 -1.67 13.40 4.98
N ASP A 123 -0.94 13.96 4.02
CA ASP A 123 -1.50 14.38 2.73
C ASP A 123 -1.35 13.23 1.72
N TYR A 124 -2.48 12.74 1.22
CA TYR A 124 -2.53 11.68 0.21
C TYR A 124 -2.89 12.21 -1.19
N SER A 125 -2.96 13.54 -1.39
CA SER A 125 -3.46 14.15 -2.62
C SER A 125 -2.70 13.76 -3.90
N LYS A 126 -1.43 13.37 -3.78
CA LYS A 126 -0.56 12.98 -4.90
C LYS A 126 -0.28 11.47 -5.00
N VAL A 127 -0.90 10.66 -4.14
CA VAL A 127 -0.64 9.21 -4.10
C VAL A 127 -1.55 8.43 -5.04
N PHE A 128 -1.09 7.26 -5.45
CA PHE A 128 -1.89 6.23 -6.10
C PHE A 128 -1.74 4.90 -5.35
N LEU A 129 -2.62 3.94 -5.66
CA LEU A 129 -2.56 2.60 -5.10
C LEU A 129 -2.03 1.61 -6.14
N GLU A 130 -0.92 0.96 -5.85
CA GLU A 130 -0.32 -0.08 -6.70
C GLU A 130 -0.64 -1.47 -6.11
N TYR A 131 -1.32 -2.32 -6.86
CA TYR A 131 -1.72 -3.64 -6.36
C TYR A 131 -0.62 -4.68 -6.60
N VAL A 132 0.06 -5.07 -5.52
CA VAL A 132 1.30 -5.87 -5.57
C VAL A 132 1.12 -7.35 -5.21
N VAL A 133 0.03 -7.69 -4.52
CA VAL A 133 -0.22 -9.05 -4.02
C VAL A 133 -1.69 -9.41 -4.19
N GLY A 134 -1.95 -10.63 -4.64
CA GLY A 134 -3.27 -11.25 -4.63
C GLY A 134 -3.26 -12.59 -3.90
N SER A 135 -4.46 -13.06 -3.52
CA SER A 135 -4.69 -14.42 -3.05
C SER A 135 -4.22 -15.46 -4.08
N PRO A 136 -3.92 -16.71 -3.70
CA PRO A 136 -3.32 -17.71 -4.59
C PRO A 136 -4.08 -17.99 -5.90
N GLU A 137 -5.40 -17.78 -5.92
CA GLU A 137 -6.24 -17.95 -7.13
C GLU A 137 -6.23 -16.71 -8.06
N GLN A 138 -5.53 -15.65 -7.65
CA GLN A 138 -5.50 -14.35 -8.30
C GLN A 138 -4.07 -13.93 -8.72
N ASP A 139 -3.37 -14.85 -9.37
CA ASP A 139 -2.00 -14.64 -9.89
C ASP A 139 -1.85 -13.46 -10.85
N PHE A 140 -2.95 -12.93 -11.38
CA PHE A 140 -2.92 -11.77 -12.29
C PHE A 140 -2.38 -10.51 -11.61
N PHE A 141 -2.54 -10.36 -10.29
CA PHE A 141 -1.94 -9.27 -9.53
C PHE A 141 -0.41 -9.32 -9.52
N ASN A 142 0.18 -10.52 -9.61
CA ASN A 142 1.64 -10.68 -9.66
C ASN A 142 2.21 -10.45 -11.07
N LYS A 143 1.37 -10.23 -12.09
CA LYS A 143 1.74 -10.26 -13.51
C LYS A 143 1.42 -8.96 -14.27
N GLY A 144 0.82 -7.96 -13.62
CA GLY A 144 0.42 -6.74 -14.31
C GLY A 144 0.41 -5.53 -13.39
N ASP A 145 0.58 -4.37 -14.01
CA ASP A 145 0.59 -3.06 -13.36
C ASP A 145 -0.85 -2.62 -13.10
N PHE A 146 -1.46 -3.19 -12.06
CA PHE A 146 -2.76 -2.74 -11.59
C PHE A 146 -2.57 -1.54 -10.68
N GLU A 147 -3.03 -0.40 -11.14
CA GLU A 147 -2.96 0.85 -10.39
C GLU A 147 -4.34 1.50 -10.29
N LEU A 148 -4.65 2.04 -9.11
CA LEU A 148 -5.79 2.93 -8.92
C LEU A 148 -5.27 4.36 -8.73
N ARG A 149 -5.39 5.14 -9.80
CA ARG A 149 -5.01 6.55 -9.82
C ARG A 149 -6.21 7.45 -9.52
N ARG A 150 -5.91 8.64 -9.01
CA ARG A 150 -6.88 9.73 -8.92
C ARG A 150 -7.31 10.13 -10.34
N PRO A 151 -8.59 10.41 -10.59
CA PRO A 151 -9.02 10.95 -11.87
C PRO A 151 -8.29 12.25 -12.17
N SER A 152 -7.65 12.36 -13.34
CA SER A 152 -7.04 13.60 -13.79
C SER A 152 -8.14 14.65 -14.00
N ARG A 153 -7.91 15.88 -13.53
CA ARG A 153 -8.68 17.05 -13.98
C ARG A 153 -8.21 17.29 -15.42
N GLY A 154 -9.10 17.15 -16.40
CA GLY A 154 -8.69 17.21 -17.81
C GLY A 154 -8.10 18.58 -18.15
N GLU A 155 -6.99 18.61 -18.89
CA GLU A 155 -6.39 19.84 -19.43
C GLU A 155 -7.35 20.56 -20.41
N ASP A 156 -8.29 19.82 -21.02
CA ASP A 156 -9.33 20.36 -21.90
C ASP A 156 -10.49 21.07 -21.16
N GLU A 157 -10.58 20.96 -19.83
CA GLU A 157 -11.58 21.69 -19.03
C GLU A 157 -11.06 23.06 -18.57
N GLU A 158 -9.76 23.35 -18.64
CA GLU A 158 -9.21 24.64 -18.22
C GLU A 158 -9.61 25.81 -19.15
N ALA A 159 -10.11 25.50 -20.35
CA ALA A 159 -10.55 26.52 -21.31
C ALA A 159 -12.02 26.94 -21.16
N ASP A 160 -12.87 26.18 -20.46
CA ASP A 160 -14.32 26.45 -20.37
C ASP A 160 -14.96 26.10 -19.00
N ALA A 161 -14.14 25.81 -17.98
CA ALA A 161 -14.62 25.59 -16.62
C ALA A 161 -14.83 26.92 -15.90
N GLY A 162 -16.08 27.38 -15.88
CA GLY A 162 -16.58 28.11 -14.72
C GLY A 162 -16.32 27.33 -13.42
N GLU A 163 -16.48 27.97 -12.27
CA GLU A 163 -16.17 27.45 -10.92
C GLU A 163 -16.84 26.09 -10.53
N ASP A 164 -17.57 25.45 -11.44
CA ASP A 164 -18.36 24.22 -11.29
C ASP A 164 -17.86 23.03 -12.15
N ALA A 165 -16.62 23.02 -12.67
CA ALA A 165 -16.05 21.79 -13.24
C ALA A 165 -15.88 20.73 -12.14
N SER A 166 -16.93 19.94 -11.97
CA SER A 166 -17.03 18.79 -11.07
C SER A 166 -15.91 17.81 -11.39
N SER A 167 -14.81 17.91 -10.62
CA SER A 167 -13.77 16.88 -10.56
C SER A 167 -14.42 15.50 -10.56
N ALA A 168 -14.04 14.63 -11.51
CA ALA A 168 -14.61 13.30 -11.60
C ALA A 168 -14.55 12.62 -10.21
N PRO A 169 -15.65 12.03 -9.75
CA PRO A 169 -15.79 11.59 -8.38
C PRO A 169 -14.76 10.52 -8.03
N LEU A 170 -14.10 10.72 -6.87
CA LEU A 170 -12.97 9.92 -6.43
C LEU A 170 -13.37 8.48 -6.07
N PRO A 171 -12.58 7.47 -6.46
CA PRO A 171 -12.79 6.09 -6.02
C PRO A 171 -12.88 5.97 -4.49
N PRO A 172 -13.80 5.14 -3.95
CA PRO A 172 -14.03 5.02 -2.51
C PRO A 172 -12.77 4.70 -1.70
N THR A 173 -11.88 3.86 -2.25
CA THR A 173 -10.62 3.47 -1.58
C THR A 173 -9.62 4.62 -1.49
N LEU A 174 -9.59 5.54 -2.47
CA LEU A 174 -8.78 6.75 -2.39
C LEU A 174 -9.41 7.78 -1.44
N ARG A 175 -10.75 7.88 -1.42
CA ARG A 175 -11.46 8.70 -0.42
C ARG A 175 -11.19 8.23 1.02
N MET A 176 -11.00 6.92 1.22
CA MET A 176 -10.60 6.36 2.51
C MET A 176 -9.23 6.89 2.98
N LEU A 177 -8.29 7.13 2.06
CA LEU A 177 -7.00 7.75 2.38
C LEU A 177 -7.17 9.23 2.76
N ASP A 178 -7.91 9.99 1.96
CA ASP A 178 -8.15 11.43 2.17
C ASP A 178 -8.87 11.71 3.49
N ASP A 179 -9.89 10.92 3.79
CA ASP A 179 -10.64 11.01 5.05
C ASP A 179 -9.89 10.35 6.23
N GLN A 180 -8.73 9.73 5.96
CA GLN A 180 -7.95 8.95 6.93
C GLN A 180 -8.81 7.94 7.70
N ARG A 181 -9.72 7.25 7.01
CA ARG A 181 -10.55 6.19 7.62
C ARG A 181 -9.73 4.90 7.73
N PRO A 182 -9.73 4.19 8.86
CA PRO A 182 -8.97 2.94 9.02
C PRO A 182 -9.53 1.78 8.20
N SER A 183 -10.82 1.82 7.89
CA SER A 183 -11.49 0.79 7.10
C SER A 183 -12.67 1.36 6.32
N LEU A 184 -13.06 0.62 5.28
CA LEU A 184 -14.20 0.88 4.43
C LEU A 184 -14.91 -0.44 4.15
N TYR A 185 -16.24 -0.45 4.25
CA TYR A 185 -17.08 -1.56 3.82
C TYR A 185 -18.13 -1.07 2.84
N ILE A 186 -18.25 -1.77 1.71
CA ILE A 186 -19.26 -1.55 0.69
C ILE A 186 -20.07 -2.85 0.59
N ALA A 187 -21.26 -2.84 1.18
CA ALA A 187 -22.16 -3.99 1.20
C ALA A 187 -22.65 -4.40 -0.20
N SER A 188 -22.70 -3.45 -1.15
CA SER A 188 -23.14 -3.68 -2.53
C SER A 188 -22.32 -2.84 -3.50
N CYS A 189 -21.38 -3.47 -4.19
CA CYS A 189 -20.49 -2.82 -5.14
C CYS A 189 -21.22 -2.15 -6.31
N ILE A 190 -22.37 -2.69 -6.72
CA ILE A 190 -23.21 -2.11 -7.78
C ILE A 190 -23.92 -0.82 -7.35
N ALA A 191 -24.09 -0.60 -6.04
CA ALA A 191 -24.71 0.62 -5.52
C ALA A 191 -23.70 1.78 -5.43
N GLU A 192 -22.40 1.47 -5.40
CA GLU A 192 -21.34 2.46 -5.32
C GLU A 192 -20.89 2.87 -6.73
N ARG A 193 -21.34 4.05 -7.16
CA ARG A 193 -21.17 4.53 -8.54
C ARG A 193 -19.71 4.79 -8.94
N HIS A 194 -18.85 5.01 -7.96
CA HIS A 194 -17.45 5.41 -8.18
C HIS A 194 -16.48 4.27 -7.92
N LEU A 195 -16.99 3.06 -7.71
CA LEU A 195 -16.15 1.89 -7.56
C LEU A 195 -15.45 1.57 -8.90
N VAL A 196 -14.13 1.42 -8.84
CA VAL A 196 -13.32 1.05 -10.00
C VAL A 196 -13.06 -0.45 -9.95
N TYR A 197 -13.42 -1.14 -11.02
CA TYR A 197 -13.13 -2.56 -11.19
C TYR A 197 -11.81 -2.72 -11.94
N LEU A 198 -10.82 -3.38 -11.33
CA LEU A 198 -9.48 -3.53 -11.91
C LEU A 198 -9.46 -4.22 -13.29
N ARG A 199 -10.41 -5.12 -13.53
CA ARG A 199 -10.60 -5.79 -14.83
C ARG A 199 -11.50 -5.03 -15.81
N LYS A 200 -11.85 -3.77 -15.49
CA LYS A 200 -12.73 -2.89 -16.27
C LYS A 200 -14.10 -3.51 -16.60
N PHE A 201 -14.54 -4.49 -15.82
CA PHE A 201 -15.83 -5.17 -15.97
C PHE A 201 -16.62 -5.06 -14.65
N PRO A 202 -17.85 -4.52 -14.68
CA PRO A 202 -18.69 -4.43 -13.50
C PRO A 202 -19.00 -5.79 -12.90
N MET A 203 -18.86 -5.92 -11.58
CA MET A 203 -19.12 -7.16 -10.83
C MET A 203 -20.05 -6.91 -9.64
N ILE A 204 -20.78 -7.97 -9.27
CA ILE A 204 -21.74 -7.96 -8.15
C ILE A 204 -21.08 -8.60 -6.94
N GLY A 205 -21.19 -7.95 -5.78
CA GLY A 205 -20.69 -8.46 -4.50
C GLY A 205 -20.54 -7.34 -3.48
N SER A 206 -19.73 -7.61 -2.47
CA SER A 206 -19.31 -6.65 -1.45
C SER A 206 -17.80 -6.49 -1.46
N TYR A 207 -17.32 -5.35 -0.96
CA TYR A 207 -15.92 -4.99 -0.90
C TYR A 207 -15.58 -4.46 0.49
N PHE A 208 -14.43 -4.88 1.02
CA PHE A 208 -13.88 -4.42 2.28
C PHE A 208 -12.44 -3.96 2.05
N ALA A 209 -12.04 -2.86 2.67
CA ALA A 209 -10.67 -2.38 2.69
C ALA A 209 -10.26 -1.99 4.11
N CYS A 210 -9.01 -2.27 4.47
CA CYS A 210 -8.40 -1.90 5.74
C CYS A 210 -7.02 -1.31 5.50
N ALA A 211 -6.73 -0.16 6.12
CA ALA A 211 -5.44 0.51 6.02
C ALA A 211 -4.42 -0.17 6.94
N VAL A 212 -3.24 -0.44 6.39
CA VAL A 212 -2.06 -0.85 7.15
C VAL A 212 -1.26 0.39 7.47
N ARG A 213 -1.14 0.68 8.77
CA ARG A 213 -0.49 1.88 9.29
C ARG A 213 0.95 1.59 9.70
N SER A 214 1.87 2.50 9.40
CA SER A 214 3.19 2.52 10.04
C SER A 214 3.09 3.04 11.47
N SER A 215 4.20 2.94 12.22
CA SER A 215 4.29 3.37 13.62
C SER A 215 4.00 4.87 13.84
N ASN A 216 4.21 5.71 12.81
CA ASN A 216 3.88 7.13 12.81
C ASN A 216 2.38 7.42 12.54
N GLY A 217 1.57 6.39 12.22
CA GLY A 217 0.15 6.53 11.87
C GLY A 217 -0.16 6.72 10.39
N GLU A 218 0.85 6.83 9.53
CA GLU A 218 0.72 6.97 8.08
C GLU A 218 0.25 5.65 7.44
N TYR A 219 -0.55 5.73 6.38
CA TYR A 219 -1.05 4.57 5.66
C TYR A 219 -0.05 4.19 4.59
N LYS A 220 0.50 2.98 4.67
CA LYS A 220 1.51 2.47 3.72
C LYS A 220 0.97 1.41 2.77
N ALA A 221 -0.08 0.71 3.18
CA ALA A 221 -0.73 -0.29 2.34
C ALA A 221 -2.22 -0.42 2.68
N MET A 222 -2.94 -1.11 1.81
CA MET A 222 -4.37 -1.38 1.89
C MET A 222 -4.61 -2.86 1.69
N LEU A 223 -5.11 -3.55 2.73
CA LEU A 223 -5.60 -4.92 2.61
C LEU A 223 -7.06 -4.89 2.18
N CYS A 224 -7.32 -5.44 1.00
CA CYS A 224 -8.64 -5.43 0.38
C CYS A 224 -9.17 -6.86 0.25
N ALA A 225 -10.47 -7.04 0.48
CA ALA A 225 -11.13 -8.32 0.31
C ALA A 225 -12.51 -8.13 -0.32
N ASP A 226 -12.88 -9.02 -1.23
CA ASP A 226 -14.17 -8.95 -1.90
C ASP A 226 -14.80 -10.31 -2.19
N THR A 227 -16.09 -10.25 -2.50
CA THR A 227 -16.93 -11.39 -2.87
C THR A 227 -17.41 -11.29 -4.31
N LEU A 228 -16.72 -10.54 -5.17
CA LEU A 228 -17.19 -10.18 -6.50
C LEU A 228 -17.36 -11.43 -7.39
N ALA A 229 -18.55 -11.62 -7.94
CA ALA A 229 -18.83 -12.68 -8.90
C ALA A 229 -18.23 -12.32 -10.29
N PRO A 230 -17.71 -13.30 -11.07
CA PRO A 230 -17.83 -14.75 -10.88
C PRO A 230 -16.83 -15.49 -9.96
N PRO A 231 -15.63 -14.98 -9.60
CA PRO A 231 -14.74 -15.71 -8.68
C PRO A 231 -15.33 -15.89 -7.28
N GLY A 232 -16.08 -14.89 -6.81
CA GLY A 232 -16.81 -14.88 -5.56
C GLY A 232 -18.27 -15.33 -5.69
N ASN A 233 -18.95 -15.38 -4.54
CA ASN A 233 -20.36 -15.77 -4.46
C ASN A 233 -21.34 -14.60 -4.70
N GLY A 234 -20.85 -13.36 -4.85
CA GLY A 234 -21.65 -12.14 -4.99
C GLY A 234 -22.45 -11.76 -3.72
N GLY A 235 -22.29 -12.49 -2.62
CA GLY A 235 -22.94 -12.23 -1.34
C GLY A 235 -22.19 -11.19 -0.50
N GLN A 236 -22.74 -10.83 0.64
CA GLN A 236 -22.08 -9.92 1.58
C GLN A 236 -21.00 -10.65 2.39
N ILE A 237 -19.89 -9.96 2.67
CA ILE A 237 -18.96 -10.36 3.73
C ILE A 237 -19.70 -10.14 5.06
N PRO A 238 -19.86 -11.18 5.90
CA PRO A 238 -20.45 -11.02 7.24
C PRO A 238 -19.60 -10.07 8.08
N GLU A 239 -20.25 -9.18 8.83
CA GLU A 239 -19.60 -8.30 9.81
C GLU A 239 -18.97 -9.07 10.98
#